data_AF-A0A136NPP0-F1
#
_entry.id   AF-A0A136NPP0-F1
#
_cell.length_a   1.000
_cell.length_b   1.000
_cell.length_c   1.000
_cell.angle_alpha   90.00
_cell.angle_beta   90.00
_cell.angle_gamma   90.00
#
_symmetry.space_group_name_H-M   'P 1'
#
loop_
_entity.id
_entity.type
_entity.pdbx_description
1 polymer ?
#
loop_
_entity_poly.entity_id
_entity_poly.type
_entity_poly.pdbx_seq_one_letter_code
_entity_poly.pdbx_strand_id
1 'polypeptide(L)' 'MEMKYFQLPPAAEMKKAVYSKDKSYDGIFFVAVKSTNIFCRPACP' A
#
# COMPACT_ATOMS: atom_id res chain seq x y z
N MET A 1 0.50 -14.35 22.95
CA MET A 1 0.85 -12.97 22.53
C MET A 1 0.91 -12.98 21.02
N GLU A 2 -0.26 -12.97 20.37
CA GLU A 2 -0.37 -13.15 18.93
C GLU A 2 -0.62 -11.76 18.32
N MET A 3 0.47 -11.13 17.89
CA MET A 3 0.42 -9.86 17.16
C MET A 3 -0.16 -10.16 15.78
N LYS A 4 -1.41 -9.75 15.57
CA LYS A 4 -2.12 -9.81 14.29
C LYS A 4 -1.39 -8.97 13.22
N TYR A 5 -0.42 -9.58 12.54
CA TYR A 5 0.12 -9.13 11.25
C TYR A 5 -0.61 -9.81 10.09
N PHE A 6 -1.93 -10.01 10.21
CA PHE A 6 -2.65 -11.00 9.40
C PHE A 6 -2.74 -10.67 7.90
N GLN A 7 -2.50 -9.45 7.42
CA GLN A 7 -2.74 -9.13 6.00
C GLN A 7 -1.82 -8.06 5.41
N LEU A 8 -0.50 -8.11 5.62
CA LEU A 8 0.38 -7.37 4.71
C LEU A 8 0.59 -8.23 3.46
N PRO A 9 0.06 -7.82 2.29
CA PRO A 9 0.31 -8.53 1.05
C PRO A 9 1.81 -8.49 0.71
N PRO A 10 2.34 -9.48 -0.02
CA PRO A 10 3.74 -9.49 -0.41
C PRO A 10 4.10 -8.22 -1.19
N ALA A 11 5.34 -7.76 -1.10
CA ALA A 11 5.78 -6.51 -1.72
C ALA A 11 5.54 -6.45 -3.25
N ALA A 12 5.52 -7.60 -3.92
CA ALA A 12 5.16 -7.70 -5.34
C ALA A 12 3.68 -7.32 -5.58
N GLU A 13 2.79 -7.74 -4.69
CA GLU A 13 1.36 -7.45 -4.74
C GLU A 13 1.07 -6.00 -4.36
N MET A 14 1.80 -5.43 -3.39
CA MET A 14 1.74 -3.99 -3.09
C MET A 14 2.10 -3.15 -4.32
N LYS A 15 3.19 -3.47 -5.04
CA LYS A 15 3.57 -2.75 -6.27
C LYS A 15 2.50 -2.85 -7.35
N LYS A 16 1.89 -4.03 -7.49
CA LYS A 16 0.83 -4.28 -8.46
C LYS A 16 -0.44 -3.52 -8.11
N ALA A 17 -0.82 -3.47 -6.83
CA ALA A 17 -1.95 -2.69 -6.33
C ALA A 17 -1.78 -1.18 -6.56
N VAL A 18 -0.55 -0.66 -6.39
CA VAL A 18 -0.22 0.75 -6.72
C VAL A 18 -0.33 1.01 -8.22
N TYR A 19 0.11 0.07 -9.05
CA TYR A 19 0.00 0.19 -10.51
C TYR A 19 -1.46 0.10 -10.98
N SER A 20 -2.24 -0.82 -10.40
CA SER A 20 -3.66 -1.02 -10.68
C SER A 20 -4.57 0.03 -10.00
N LYS A 21 -4.03 0.88 -9.11
CA LYS A 21 -4.75 1.89 -8.32
C LYS A 21 -5.93 1.30 -7.54
N ASP A 22 -5.73 0.12 -6.96
CA ASP A 22 -6.78 -0.62 -6.26
C ASP A 22 -7.14 0.04 -4.91
N LYS A 23 -8.38 0.53 -4.82
CA LYS A 23 -8.96 1.12 -3.60
C LYS A 23 -9.14 0.12 -2.45
N SER A 24 -9.13 -1.18 -2.74
CA SER A 24 -9.21 -2.22 -1.71
C SER A 24 -8.04 -2.21 -0.74
N TYR A 25 -6.91 -1.59 -1.11
CA TYR A 25 -5.74 -1.45 -0.26
C TYR A 25 -5.66 -0.10 0.49
N ASP A 26 -6.67 0.76 0.32
CA ASP A 26 -6.78 2.04 1.05
C ASP A 26 -6.92 1.75 2.56
N GLY A 27 -5.92 2.13 3.36
CA GLY A 27 -5.87 1.84 4.79
C GLY A 27 -5.17 0.53 5.19
N ILE A 28 -4.80 -0.32 4.22
CA ILE A 28 -3.95 -1.51 4.45
C ILE A 28 -2.48 -1.09 4.46
N PHE A 29 -2.08 -0.25 3.51
CA PHE A 29 -0.74 0.31 3.45
C PHE A 29 -0.70 1.69 2.77
N PHE A 30 0.39 2.41 2.99
CA PHE A 30 0.67 3.71 2.35
C PHE A 30 1.95 3.62 1.52
N VAL A 31 2.02 4.41 0.45
CA VAL A 31 3.17 4.47 -0.46
C VAL A 31 3.90 5.78 -0.24
N ALA A 32 5.19 5.71 0.05
CA ALA A 32 6.04 6.89 0.16
C ALA A 32 6.65 7.24 -1.20
N VAL A 33 6.32 8.41 -1.74
CA VAL A 33 6.93 8.93 -2.97
C VAL A 33 8.19 9.70 -2.58
N LYS A 34 9.35 9.04 -2.69
CA LYS A 34 10.66 9.64 -2.32
C LYS A 34 10.95 10.95 -3.05
N SER A 35 10.41 11.12 -4.26
CA SER A 35 10.64 12.32 -5.06
C SER A 35 9.90 13.56 -4.52
N THR A 36 8.78 13.36 -3.82
CA THR A 36 7.94 14.46 -3.28
C THR A 36 7.90 14.48 -1.75
N ASN A 37 8.47 13.46 -1.09
CA ASN A 37 8.36 13.25 0.37
C ASN A 37 6.91 13.20 0.88
N ILE A 38 5.98 12.74 0.05
CA ILE A 38 4.56 12.61 0.39
C ILE A 38 4.21 11.12 0.52
N PHE A 39 3.35 10.82 1.49
CA PHE A 39 2.67 9.53 1.58
C PHE A 39 1.37 9.59 0.78
N CYS A 40 1.31 8.81 -0.29
CA CYS A 40 0.10 8.62 -1.06
C CYS A 40 -0.58 7.31 -0.68
N ARG A 41 -1.89 7.29 -0.92
CA ARG A 41 -2.65 6.04 -0.88
C ARG A 41 -2.39 5.26 -2.16
N PRO A 42 -2.38 3.92 -2.13
CA PRO A 42 -2.17 3.10 -3.33
C PRO A 42 -3.24 3.32 -4.42
N ALA A 43 -4.38 3.94 -4.07
CA ALA A 43 -5.46 4.28 -4.98
C ALA A 43 -5.46 5.74 -5.49
N CYS A 44 -4.41 6.52 -5.21
CA CYS A 44 -4.33 7.89 -5.71
C CYS A 44 -4.19 7.89 -7.26
N PRO A 45 -5.00 8.66 -8.00
CA PRO A 45 -4.90 8.77 -9.46
C PRO A 45 -3.61 9.45 -9.93
#